data_AF-A0A1S3DT23-F1
#
_entry.id   AF-A0A1S3DT23-F1
#
_cell.length_a   1.000
_cell.length_b   1.000
_cell.length_c   1.000
_cell.angle_alpha   90.00
_cell.angle_beta   90.00
_cell.angle_gamma   90.00
#
_symmetry.space_group_name_H-M   'P 1'
#
loop_
_entity.id
_entity.type
_entity.pdbx_description
1 polymer ?
#
loop_
_entity_poly.entity_id
_entity_poly.type
_entity_poly.pdbx_seq_one_letter_code
_entity_poly.pdbx_strand_id
1 'polypeptide(L)'
;MSSRALTSLASCARSQMVQQVRRSHAYSKKPPVTIDDLPVPQGSWKAHYDKQNTKYNIQLLVGTVSLAATIGYLAVSDVFIWNFFPPTLPKK
;
A
#
# COMPACT_ATOMS: atom_id res chain seq x y z
N MET A 1 28.21 29.08 -4.44
CA MET A 1 26.93 29.14 -3.71
C MET A 1 26.37 27.73 -3.64
N SER A 2 26.74 27.01 -2.59
CA SER A 2 26.40 25.60 -2.36
C SER A 2 25.18 25.52 -1.45
N SER A 3 24.19 24.70 -1.78
CA SER A 3 23.08 24.43 -0.87
C SER A 3 22.38 23.10 -1.14
N ARG A 4 22.46 22.26 -0.10
CA ARG A 4 21.38 21.46 0.51
C ARG A 4 21.14 20.05 -0.04
N ALA A 5 21.92 19.14 0.54
CA ALA A 5 21.53 17.88 1.16
C ALA A 5 20.09 17.38 0.93
N LEU A 6 19.97 16.25 0.23
CA LEU A 6 18.78 15.40 0.27
C LEU A 6 19.09 14.13 1.05
N THR A 7 18.74 14.23 2.34
CA THR A 7 18.04 13.23 3.15
C THR A 7 18.18 11.75 2.77
N SER A 8 19.05 11.08 3.52
CA SER A 8 19.06 9.64 3.79
C SER A 8 17.67 9.16 4.23
N LEU A 9 17.01 8.32 3.42
CA LEU A 9 15.90 7.51 3.89
C LEU A 9 16.46 6.36 4.72
N ALA A 10 16.42 6.55 6.04
CA ALA A 10 16.64 5.50 7.01
C ALA A 10 15.58 4.40 6.81
N SER A 11 16.01 3.24 6.35
CA SER A 11 15.28 1.99 6.46
C SER A 11 15.10 1.66 7.94
N CYS A 12 13.95 2.04 8.50
CA CYS A 12 13.56 1.60 9.83
C CYS A 12 13.40 0.07 9.80
N ALA A 13 14.31 -0.61 10.49
CA ALA A 13 14.37 -2.05 10.59
C ALA A 13 13.02 -2.64 11.01
N ARG A 14 12.59 -3.65 10.25
CA ARG A 14 11.44 -4.50 10.59
C ARG A 14 11.78 -5.20 11.91
N SER A 15 11.08 -4.82 12.97
CA SER A 15 11.25 -5.38 14.30
C SER A 15 11.17 -6.91 14.24
N GLN A 16 12.24 -7.57 14.68
CA GLN A 16 12.31 -9.01 14.83
C GLN A 16 11.39 -9.42 15.99
N MET A 17 10.23 -10.02 15.70
CA MET A 17 9.40 -10.56 16.77
C MET A 17 8.72 -11.87 16.38
N VAL A 18 9.53 -12.85 16.03
CA VAL A 18 9.22 -14.28 16.26
C VAL A 18 10.53 -15.01 16.59
N GLN A 19 11.10 -14.77 17.78
CA GLN A 19 12.03 -15.74 18.35
C GLN A 19 11.22 -16.83 19.03
N GLN A 20 11.07 -17.97 18.35
CA GLN A 20 10.40 -19.14 18.89
C GLN A 20 11.19 -19.74 20.06
N VAL A 21 10.51 -19.85 21.19
CA VAL A 21 10.41 -21.02 22.10
C VAL A 21 11.59 -21.99 22.04
N ARG A 22 12.62 -21.77 22.85
CA ARG A 22 13.16 -22.68 23.90
C ARG A 22 14.27 -21.93 24.64
N ARG A 23 13.90 -20.97 25.49
CA ARG A 23 14.84 -20.45 26.50
C ARG A 23 14.68 -21.30 27.75
N SER A 24 15.65 -22.15 28.01
CA SER A 24 15.92 -22.64 29.36
C SER A 24 15.92 -21.42 30.29
N HIS A 25 15.14 -21.50 31.36
CA HIS A 25 14.88 -20.42 32.31
C HIS A 25 16.15 -20.12 33.10
N ALA A 26 17.10 -19.39 32.52
CA ALA A 26 18.07 -18.65 33.31
C ALA A 26 17.25 -17.70 34.20
N TYR A 27 17.35 -17.88 35.52
CA TYR A 27 16.67 -17.05 36.51
C TYR A 27 17.05 -15.59 36.27
N SER A 28 16.21 -14.89 35.51
CA SER A 28 16.34 -13.48 35.27
C SER A 28 15.63 -12.78 36.42
N LYS A 29 16.28 -11.80 37.05
CA LYS A 29 15.68 -10.95 38.10
C LYS A 29 14.54 -10.05 37.59
N LYS A 30 14.05 -10.27 36.38
CA LYS A 30 12.93 -9.52 35.80
C LYS A 30 11.63 -10.27 36.08
N PRO A 31 10.56 -9.56 36.45
CA PRO A 31 9.25 -10.19 36.60
C PRO A 31 8.83 -10.87 35.28
N PRO A 32 8.06 -11.97 35.36
CA PRO A 32 7.50 -12.59 34.17
C PRO A 32 6.65 -11.57 33.41
N VAL A 33 6.68 -11.62 32.08
CA VAL A 33 5.82 -10.76 31.26
C VAL A 33 4.37 -11.10 31.58
N THR A 34 3.65 -10.10 32.06
CA THR A 34 2.23 -10.20 32.42
C THR A 34 1.36 -9.62 31.31
N ILE A 35 0.06 -9.86 31.37
CA ILE A 35 -0.88 -9.32 30.37
C ILE A 35 -0.92 -7.77 30.42
N ASP A 36 -0.51 -7.18 31.54
CA ASP A 36 -0.45 -5.74 31.75
C ASP A 36 0.73 -5.08 30.99
N ASP A 37 1.68 -5.87 30.50
CA ASP A 37 2.79 -5.39 29.67
C ASP A 37 2.41 -5.22 28.18
N LEU A 38 1.16 -5.54 27.82
CA LEU A 38 0.65 -5.34 26.46
C LEU A 38 0.45 -3.85 26.17
N PRO A 39 0.80 -3.38 24.95
CA PRO A 39 0.51 -2.01 24.57
C PRO A 39 -1.01 -1.82 24.51
N VAL A 40 -1.53 -0.98 25.40
CA VAL A 40 -2.94 -0.56 25.36
C VAL A 40 -3.13 0.32 24.11
N PRO A 41 -4.13 0.03 23.26
CA PRO A 41 -4.39 0.85 22.07
C PRO A 41 -4.67 2.29 22.50
N GLN A 42 -3.82 3.21 22.06
CA GLN A 42 -3.92 4.63 22.38
C GLN A 42 -4.75 5.35 21.31
N GLY A 43 -5.71 6.17 21.76
CA GLY A 43 -6.54 7.01 20.89
C GLY A 43 -7.91 6.43 20.50
N SER A 44 -8.69 7.21 19.74
CA SER A 44 -10.03 6.79 19.32
C SER A 44 -9.97 5.89 18.08
N TRP A 45 -10.59 4.71 18.18
CA TRP A 45 -10.70 3.75 17.07
C TRP A 45 -11.29 4.40 15.82
N LYS A 46 -12.25 5.31 16.01
CA LYS A 46 -12.97 5.99 14.94
C LYS A 46 -12.05 6.91 14.12
N ALA A 47 -11.20 7.70 14.78
CA ALA A 47 -10.26 8.57 14.07
C ALA A 47 -9.24 7.78 13.25
N HIS A 48 -8.76 6.65 13.78
CA HIS A 48 -7.88 5.77 13.02
C HIS A 48 -8.60 5.16 11.81
N TYR A 49 -9.82 4.67 11.99
CA TYR A 49 -10.64 4.12 10.91
C TYR A 49 -10.88 5.15 9.80
N ASP A 50 -11.34 6.35 10.15
CA ASP A 50 -11.65 7.40 9.17
C ASP A 50 -10.40 7.84 8.39
N LYS A 51 -9.22 7.88 9.06
CA LYS A 51 -7.93 8.14 8.40
C LYS A 51 -7.57 7.06 7.39
N GLN A 52 -7.78 5.78 7.71
CA GLN A 52 -7.49 4.70 6.76
C GLN A 52 -8.49 4.70 5.60
N ASN A 53 -9.78 4.93 5.89
CA ASN A 53 -10.83 4.97 4.87
C ASN A 53 -10.56 6.08 3.83
N THR A 54 -10.10 7.25 4.29
CA THR A 54 -9.68 8.34 3.40
C THR A 54 -8.54 7.92 2.47
N LYS A 55 -7.54 7.19 2.97
CA LYS A 55 -6.44 6.69 2.12
C LYS A 55 -6.92 5.70 1.05
N TYR A 56 -7.82 4.78 1.42
CA TYR A 56 -8.35 3.82 0.46
C TYR A 56 -9.23 4.49 -0.60
N ASN A 57 -10.03 5.48 -0.22
CA ASN A 57 -10.82 6.25 -1.18
C ASN A 57 -9.92 7.02 -2.16
N ILE A 58 -8.80 7.57 -1.69
CA ILE A 58 -7.80 8.21 -2.57
C ILE A 58 -7.20 7.18 -3.54
N GLN A 59 -6.80 6.00 -3.06
CA GLN A 59 -6.27 4.94 -3.92
C GLN A 59 -7.29 4.49 -4.95
N LEU A 60 -8.56 4.33 -4.55
CA LEU A 60 -9.65 3.96 -5.45
C LEU A 60 -9.87 5.02 -6.52
N LEU A 61 -9.85 6.30 -6.15
CA LEU A 61 -10.01 7.41 -7.09
C LEU A 61 -8.86 7.45 -8.09
N VAL A 62 -7.62 7.38 -7.61
CA VAL A 62 -6.42 7.36 -8.48
C VAL A 62 -6.45 6.17 -9.43
N GLY A 63 -6.76 4.98 -8.90
CA GLY A 63 -6.91 3.76 -9.71
C GLY A 63 -7.96 3.93 -10.81
N THR A 64 -9.16 4.37 -10.45
CA THR A 64 -10.29 4.55 -11.37
C THR A 64 -9.98 5.58 -12.46
N VAL A 65 -9.41 6.73 -12.08
CA VAL A 65 -9.03 7.78 -13.04
C VAL A 65 -7.95 7.28 -13.99
N SER A 66 -6.92 6.60 -13.49
CA SER A 66 -5.83 6.08 -14.32
C SER A 66 -6.32 5.03 -15.32
N LEU A 67 -7.24 4.16 -14.90
CA LEU A 67 -7.85 3.14 -15.75
C LEU A 67 -8.73 3.79 -16.83
N ALA A 68 -9.61 4.72 -16.43
CA ALA A 68 -10.49 5.42 -17.37
C ALA A 68 -9.69 6.21 -18.42
N ALA A 69 -8.61 6.89 -18.00
CA ALA A 69 -7.71 7.59 -18.90
C ALA A 69 -7.04 6.63 -19.90
N THR A 70 -6.59 5.46 -19.43
CA THR A 70 -5.96 4.45 -20.29
C THR A 70 -6.93 3.91 -21.34
N ILE A 71 -8.15 3.54 -20.92
CA ILE A 71 -9.18 3.04 -21.84
C ILE A 71 -9.59 4.13 -22.83
N GLY A 72 -9.81 5.36 -22.36
CA GLY A 72 -10.15 6.50 -23.22
C GLY A 72 -9.07 6.80 -24.24
N TYR A 73 -7.80 6.75 -23.84
CA TYR A 73 -6.68 6.91 -24.75
C TYR A 73 -6.64 5.82 -25.83
N LEU A 74 -6.84 4.54 -25.46
CA LEU A 74 -6.89 3.44 -26.44
C LEU A 74 -8.08 3.55 -27.39
N ALA A 75 -9.22 4.06 -26.92
CA ALA A 75 -10.41 4.22 -27.75
C ALA A 75 -10.26 5.34 -28.80
N VAL A 76 -9.54 6.42 -28.47
CA VAL A 76 -9.35 7.58 -29.37
C VAL A 76 -8.07 7.47 -30.20
N SER A 77 -7.08 6.73 -29.73
CA SER A 77 -5.82 6.56 -30.47
C SER A 77 -5.95 5.56 -31.61
N ASP A 78 -5.43 5.93 -32.78
CA ASP A 78 -5.30 5.03 -33.95
C ASP A 78 -4.18 4.00 -33.78
N VAL A 79 -3.62 3.86 -32.57
CA VAL A 79 -2.56 2.91 -32.25
C VAL A 79 -3.10 1.47 -32.18
N PHE A 80 -4.38 1.29 -31.87
CA PHE A 80 -4.99 -0.02 -31.69
C PHE A 80 -6.09 -0.27 -32.72
N ILE A 81 -5.91 -1.30 -33.56
CA ILE A 81 -6.93 -1.70 -34.53
C ILE A 81 -7.90 -2.65 -33.84
N TRP A 82 -9.11 -2.17 -33.57
CA TRP A 82 -10.11 -2.92 -32.83
C TRP A 82 -10.80 -4.05 -33.61
N ASN A 83 -10.71 -4.07 -34.95
CA ASN A 83 -11.29 -5.11 -35.82
C ASN A 83 -12.73 -5.52 -35.46
N PHE A 84 -13.59 -4.55 -35.10
CA PHE A 84 -14.95 -4.84 -34.64
C PHE A 84 -15.87 -5.44 -35.73
N PHE A 85 -15.55 -5.21 -37.00
CA PHE A 85 -16.37 -5.65 -38.12
C PHE A 85 -15.53 -6.39 -39.16
N PRO A 86 -16.11 -7.40 -39.84
CA PRO A 86 -15.46 -8.05 -40.96
C PRO A 86 -15.26 -7.05 -42.11
N PRO A 87 -14.18 -7.19 -42.92
CA PRO A 87 -13.94 -6.32 -44.06
C PRO A 87 -15.06 -6.47 -45.10
N THR A 88 -15.54 -5.35 -45.65
CA THR A 88 -16.52 -5.39 -46.74
C THR A 88 -15.85 -5.86 -48.02
N LEU A 89 -16.44 -6.87 -48.67
CA LEU A 89 -16.00 -7.34 -49.98
C LEU A 89 -16.20 -6.23 -51.03
N PRO A 90 -15.30 -6.12 -52.03
CA PRO A 90 -15.43 -5.13 -53.09
C PRO A 90 -16.75 -5.35 -53.85
N LYS A 91 -17.50 -4.27 -54.06
CA LYS A 91 -18.70 -4.31 -54.91
C LYS A 91 -18.25 -4.44 -56.37
N LYS A 92 -18.83 -5.42 -57.08
CA LYS A 92 -18.64 -5.62 -58.52
C LYS A 92 -19.19 -4.44 -59.32
#